data_AF-A0A329KTM8-F1
#
_entry.id   AF-A0A329KTM8-F1
#
_cell.length_a   1.000
_cell.length_b   1.000
_cell.length_c   1.000
_cell.angle_alpha   90.00
_cell.angle_beta   90.00
_cell.angle_gamma   90.00
#
_symmetry.space_group_name_H-M   'P 1'
#
loop_
_entity.id
_entity.type
_entity.pdbx_description
1 polymer ?
#
loop_
_entity_poly.entity_id
_entity_poly.type
_entity_poly.pdbx_seq_one_letter_code
_entity_poly.pdbx_strand_id
1 'polypeptide(L)'
;MGKWKLYWVKSDGYEGCFVVAKNSRSAKSVEIHMNGFDASDVTAVRVMDVPDTLEEKADTKFREWSQKHALQQADRPDLHQWPWYAATWLLEDLGAKFRSIDDEEQILLRDVVYAKKPDGQWHTYTIGARALYERNERLPKYDNYDNEPEIDITNQLYTALGLALTKCHEIESLFSKSFIFGVSEKQQRKYETINDFSGGWEKKTLGGIFNAAQEAFEIEAEIKMALDLFLHMRNKLVHGITTTERYNIYTDWGQRELVAFLDLFLSLCAPIETVAASCLEFSVEFSNTFLLKENSERIPIKVSDESLGLFINCFKLKNPSSAE
;
A
#
# COMPACT_ATOMS: atom_id res chain seq x y z
N MET A 1 -28.52 29.52 3.10
CA MET A 1 -28.09 28.76 4.28
C MET A 1 -26.90 27.89 3.87
N GLY A 2 -25.87 27.71 4.71
CA GLY A 2 -24.72 26.88 4.33
C GLY A 2 -25.08 25.39 4.29
N LYS A 3 -24.52 24.61 3.37
CA LYS A 3 -24.73 23.15 3.28
C LYS A 3 -24.01 22.40 4.40
N TRP A 4 -24.65 21.38 4.97
CA TRP A 4 -24.02 20.47 5.94
C TRP A 4 -22.96 19.60 5.26
N LYS A 5 -21.89 19.28 6.00
CA LYS A 5 -20.75 18.54 5.49
C LYS A 5 -20.31 17.53 6.53
N LEU A 6 -19.85 16.38 6.05
CA LEU A 6 -19.20 15.37 6.86
C LEU A 6 -17.71 15.70 6.95
N TYR A 7 -17.19 15.73 8.17
CA TYR A 7 -15.78 15.91 8.47
C TYR A 7 -15.24 14.67 9.18
N TRP A 8 -14.01 14.29 8.85
CA TRP A 8 -13.21 13.42 9.69
C TRP A 8 -12.38 14.29 10.61
N VAL A 9 -12.59 14.16 11.92
CA VAL A 9 -11.90 14.92 12.95
C VAL A 9 -10.93 13.99 13.65
N LYS A 10 -9.67 14.42 13.77
CA LYS A 10 -8.64 13.74 14.57
C LYS A 10 -8.23 14.64 15.72
N SER A 11 -8.27 14.11 16.93
CA SER A 11 -7.64 14.66 18.14
C SER A 11 -6.40 13.84 18.45
N ASP A 12 -5.37 14.46 19.04
CA ASP A 12 -4.22 13.86 19.75
C ASP A 12 -3.41 12.71 19.09
N GLY A 13 -3.71 12.36 17.85
CA GLY A 13 -3.11 11.25 17.12
C GLY A 13 -3.69 9.86 17.45
N TYR A 14 -4.58 9.74 18.44
CA TYR A 14 -5.25 8.48 18.81
C TYR A 14 -6.70 8.46 18.40
N GLU A 15 -7.44 9.54 18.65
CA GLU A 15 -8.87 9.58 18.44
C GLU A 15 -9.27 10.06 17.04
N GLY A 16 -10.34 9.48 16.52
CA GLY A 16 -10.83 9.72 15.17
C GLY A 16 -12.34 9.52 15.11
N CYS A 17 -13.05 10.53 14.62
CA CYS A 17 -14.51 10.54 14.58
C CYS A 17 -15.06 11.27 13.35
N PHE A 18 -16.25 10.88 12.93
CA PHE A 18 -17.00 11.61 11.93
C PHE A 18 -17.89 12.67 12.59
N VAL A 19 -17.82 13.91 12.12
CA VAL A 19 -18.60 15.04 12.64
C VAL A 19 -19.33 15.72 11.49
N VAL A 20 -20.62 15.99 11.67
CA VAL A 20 -21.41 16.79 10.74
C VAL A 20 -21.36 18.26 11.17
N ALA A 21 -20.91 19.14 10.28
CA ALA A 21 -20.82 20.57 10.55
C ALA A 21 -20.95 21.43 9.28
N LYS A 22 -21.22 22.73 9.43
CA LYS A 22 -21.28 23.66 8.29
C LYS A 22 -19.89 24.02 7.74
N ASN A 23 -18.86 23.98 8.59
CA ASN A 23 -17.48 24.30 8.26
C ASN A 23 -16.50 23.56 9.21
N SER A 24 -15.20 23.57 8.87
CA SER A 24 -14.17 22.86 9.64
C SER A 24 -14.00 23.41 11.06
N ARG A 25 -14.13 24.73 11.28
CA ARG A 25 -14.06 25.33 12.61
C ARG A 25 -15.16 24.79 13.51
N SER A 26 -16.40 24.71 13.01
CA SER A 26 -17.53 24.13 13.73
C SER A 26 -17.32 22.63 14.00
N ALA A 27 -16.73 21.87 13.07
CA ALA A 27 -16.42 20.46 13.29
C ALA A 27 -15.40 20.26 14.43
N LYS A 28 -14.31 21.03 14.43
CA LYS A 28 -13.32 21.00 15.53
C LYS A 28 -13.93 21.39 16.88
N SER A 29 -14.87 22.34 16.86
CA SER A 29 -15.53 22.85 18.06
C SER A 29 -16.25 21.76 18.86
N VAL A 30 -16.73 20.70 18.18
CA VAL A 30 -17.38 19.55 18.82
C VAL A 30 -16.39 18.87 19.76
N GLU A 31 -15.20 18.48 19.28
CA GLU A 31 -14.14 17.88 20.09
C GLU A 31 -13.63 18.81 21.20
N ILE A 32 -13.36 20.07 20.85
CA ILE A 32 -12.79 21.05 21.79
C ILE A 32 -13.74 21.29 22.98
N HIS A 33 -15.04 21.46 22.73
CA HIS A 33 -15.99 21.82 23.78
C HIS A 33 -16.60 20.63 24.51
N MET A 34 -16.73 19.48 23.84
CA MET A 34 -17.29 18.28 24.48
C MET A 34 -16.26 17.52 25.29
N ASN A 35 -15.05 17.35 24.75
CA ASN A 35 -14.02 16.49 25.31
C ASN A 35 -12.85 17.28 25.91
N GLY A 36 -12.80 18.60 25.69
CA GLY A 36 -11.81 19.48 26.30
C GLY A 36 -10.43 19.45 25.62
N PHE A 37 -10.36 18.96 24.38
CA PHE A 37 -9.10 18.94 23.62
C PHE A 37 -8.62 20.35 23.28
N ASP A 38 -7.29 20.52 23.27
CA ASP A 38 -6.65 21.75 22.85
C ASP A 38 -6.86 21.99 21.35
N ALA A 39 -7.17 23.24 20.99
CA ALA A 39 -7.48 23.60 19.61
C ALA A 39 -6.33 23.35 18.62
N SER A 40 -5.09 23.34 19.10
CA SER A 40 -3.89 23.00 18.31
C SER A 40 -3.85 21.54 17.90
N ASP A 41 -4.47 20.66 18.69
CA ASP A 41 -4.31 19.21 18.58
C ASP A 41 -5.48 18.58 17.82
N VAL A 42 -6.48 19.39 17.46
CA VAL A 42 -7.66 18.96 16.70
C VAL A 42 -7.55 19.39 15.24
N THR A 43 -7.63 18.42 14.34
CA THR A 43 -7.68 18.63 12.89
C THR A 43 -9.02 18.16 12.33
N ALA A 44 -9.54 18.83 11.30
CA ALA A 44 -10.81 18.48 10.67
C ALA A 44 -10.67 18.53 9.15
N VAL A 45 -10.82 17.37 8.51
CA VAL A 45 -10.73 17.21 7.05
C VAL A 45 -12.12 16.98 6.49
N ARG A 46 -12.52 17.78 5.49
CA ARG A 46 -13.82 17.59 4.83
C ARG A 46 -13.79 16.28 4.04
N VAL A 47 -14.80 15.44 4.27
CA VAL A 47 -15.01 14.18 3.56
C VAL A 47 -15.94 14.41 2.36
N MET A 48 -17.15 14.92 2.62
CA MET A 48 -18.15 15.19 1.58
C MET A 48 -19.22 16.16 2.06
N ASP A 49 -20.09 16.60 1.15
CA ASP A 49 -21.32 17.26 1.56
C ASP A 49 -22.36 16.22 2.00
N VAL A 50 -23.19 16.58 2.98
CA VAL A 50 -24.36 15.80 3.34
C VAL A 50 -25.53 16.26 2.46
N PRO A 51 -26.24 15.35 1.76
CA PRO A 51 -27.46 15.71 1.03
C PRO A 51 -28.49 16.35 1.94
N ASP A 52 -29.15 17.41 1.48
CA ASP A 52 -30.13 18.17 2.28
C ASP A 52 -31.32 17.28 2.71
N THR A 53 -31.64 16.23 1.93
CA THR A 53 -32.66 15.23 2.26
C THR A 53 -32.36 14.45 3.55
N LEU A 54 -31.10 14.37 3.99
CA LEU A 54 -30.73 13.69 5.22
C LEU A 54 -30.85 14.58 6.46
N GLU A 55 -30.93 15.90 6.30
CA GLU A 55 -31.12 16.85 7.42
C GLU A 55 -32.49 16.63 8.08
N GLU A 56 -33.56 16.54 7.29
CA GLU A 56 -34.91 16.29 7.82
C GLU A 56 -35.00 14.93 8.53
N LYS A 57 -34.34 13.90 7.99
CA LYS A 57 -34.25 12.56 8.60
C LYS A 57 -33.50 12.61 9.94
N ALA A 58 -32.41 13.37 10.00
CA ALA A 58 -31.62 13.57 11.21
C ALA A 58 -32.43 14.26 12.32
N ASP A 59 -33.07 15.39 11.99
CA ASP A 59 -33.88 16.15 12.93
C ASP A 59 -35.07 15.36 13.45
N THR A 60 -35.71 14.56 12.59
CA THR A 60 -36.80 13.65 12.99
C THR A 60 -36.30 12.63 14.01
N LYS A 61 -35.20 11.94 13.72
CA LYS A 61 -34.60 10.95 14.63
C LYS A 61 -34.17 11.57 15.96
N PHE A 62 -33.60 12.77 15.92
CA PHE A 62 -33.15 13.47 17.12
C PHE A 62 -34.32 13.93 17.99
N ARG A 63 -35.44 14.35 17.38
CA ARG A 63 -36.67 14.68 18.09
C ARG A 63 -37.27 13.45 18.76
N GLU A 64 -37.35 12.32 18.07
CA GLU A 64 -37.81 11.05 18.65
C GLU A 64 -36.95 10.59 19.84
N TRP A 65 -35.62 10.74 19.73
CA TRP A 65 -34.70 10.47 20.85
C TRP A 65 -34.95 11.44 22.01
N SER A 66 -35.09 12.74 21.73
CA SER A 66 -35.33 13.77 22.73
C SER A 66 -36.64 13.56 23.48
N GLN A 67 -37.70 13.10 22.83
CA GLN A 67 -38.96 12.75 23.49
C GLN A 67 -38.81 11.66 24.56
N LYS A 68 -37.83 10.77 24.41
CA LYS A 68 -37.56 9.66 25.34
C LYS A 68 -36.56 10.04 26.42
N HIS A 69 -35.57 10.86 26.09
CA HIS A 69 -34.38 11.08 26.94
C HIS A 69 -34.25 12.52 27.46
N ALA A 70 -34.87 13.49 26.81
CA ALA A 70 -34.76 14.92 27.13
C ALA A 70 -36.07 15.67 26.80
N LEU A 71 -37.17 15.31 27.48
CA LEU A 71 -38.52 15.84 27.22
C LEU A 71 -38.58 17.36 27.10
N GLN A 72 -37.84 18.08 27.95
CA GLN A 72 -37.80 19.55 27.94
C GLN A 72 -37.18 20.15 26.65
N GLN A 73 -36.43 19.38 25.87
CA GLN A 73 -35.84 19.79 24.60
C GLN A 73 -36.72 19.41 23.40
N ALA A 74 -37.51 18.34 23.51
CA ALA A 74 -38.28 17.76 22.42
C ALA A 74 -39.33 18.70 21.82
N ASP A 75 -39.87 19.61 22.64
CA ASP A 75 -40.93 20.55 22.25
C ASP A 75 -40.40 21.82 21.56
N ARG A 76 -39.06 21.96 21.41
CA ARG A 76 -38.49 23.11 20.72
C ARG A 76 -38.78 23.06 19.21
N PRO A 77 -39.28 24.16 18.62
CA PRO A 77 -39.56 24.21 17.19
C PRO A 77 -38.26 24.26 16.35
N ASP A 78 -37.16 24.75 16.92
CA ASP A 78 -35.83 24.91 16.33
C ASP A 78 -34.86 23.77 16.73
N LEU A 79 -35.39 22.61 17.13
CA LEU A 79 -34.58 21.45 17.50
C LEU A 79 -33.95 20.82 16.25
N HIS A 80 -32.63 20.96 16.12
CA HIS A 80 -31.82 20.35 15.08
C HIS A 80 -30.80 19.36 15.65
N GLN A 81 -30.52 18.27 14.94
CA GLN A 81 -29.51 17.30 15.36
C GLN A 81 -28.09 17.84 15.25
N TRP A 82 -27.81 18.59 14.18
CA TRP A 82 -26.45 18.97 13.81
C TRP A 82 -26.11 20.42 14.22
N PRO A 83 -24.84 20.72 14.54
CA PRO A 83 -23.65 19.86 14.40
C PRO A 83 -23.50 18.81 15.51
N TRP A 84 -23.08 17.59 15.15
CA TRP A 84 -22.75 16.53 16.11
C TRP A 84 -21.94 15.40 15.47
N TYR A 85 -21.52 14.41 16.27
CA TYR A 85 -21.01 13.14 15.76
C TYR A 85 -22.00 12.51 14.77
N ALA A 86 -21.46 12.03 13.66
CA ALA A 86 -22.24 11.30 12.67
C ALA A 86 -22.63 9.94 13.25
N ALA A 87 -23.94 9.65 13.23
CA ALA A 87 -24.44 8.35 13.61
C ALA A 87 -24.16 7.31 12.50
N THR A 88 -24.07 6.03 12.87
CA THR A 88 -23.82 4.93 11.91
C THR A 88 -24.80 4.93 10.75
N TRP A 89 -26.09 5.12 11.01
CA TRP A 89 -27.12 5.18 9.95
C TRP A 89 -26.86 6.26 8.91
N LEU A 90 -26.27 7.40 9.32
CA LEU A 90 -25.94 8.48 8.40
C LEU A 90 -24.76 8.06 7.52
N LEU A 91 -23.76 7.42 8.10
CA LEU A 91 -22.62 6.91 7.34
C LEU A 91 -23.07 5.85 6.32
N GLU A 92 -23.96 4.94 6.71
CA GLU A 92 -24.57 3.94 5.82
C GLU A 92 -25.34 4.61 4.67
N ASP A 93 -26.21 5.58 4.95
CA ASP A 93 -26.95 6.35 3.94
C ASP A 93 -26.00 7.13 3.00
N LEU A 94 -24.82 7.52 3.48
CA LEU A 94 -23.77 8.16 2.69
C LEU A 94 -22.89 7.17 1.92
N GLY A 95 -23.20 5.87 1.99
CA GLY A 95 -22.51 4.80 1.26
C GLY A 95 -21.29 4.21 1.98
N ALA A 96 -21.17 4.40 3.29
CA ALA A 96 -20.09 3.79 4.06
C ALA A 96 -20.26 2.27 4.13
N LYS A 97 -19.14 1.54 3.98
CA LYS A 97 -19.07 0.09 4.21
C LYS A 97 -18.24 -0.18 5.47
N PHE A 98 -18.60 -1.20 6.23
CA PHE A 98 -17.95 -1.55 7.50
C PHE A 98 -17.44 -2.99 7.43
N ARG A 99 -16.26 -3.24 8.00
CA ARG A 99 -15.72 -4.61 8.19
C ARG A 99 -14.75 -4.65 9.37
N SER A 100 -14.39 -5.86 9.78
CA SER A 100 -13.32 -6.11 10.74
C SER A 100 -12.32 -7.09 10.14
N ILE A 101 -11.06 -6.66 9.98
CA ILE A 101 -9.97 -7.46 9.39
C ILE A 101 -8.70 -7.18 10.18
N ASP A 102 -7.87 -8.20 10.44
CA ASP A 102 -6.59 -8.08 11.17
C ASP A 102 -6.77 -7.43 12.56
N ASP A 103 -7.87 -7.73 13.25
CA ASP A 103 -8.30 -7.11 14.52
C ASP A 103 -8.52 -5.58 14.45
N GLU A 104 -8.63 -5.01 13.24
CA GLU A 104 -8.97 -3.61 13.02
C GLU A 104 -10.43 -3.43 12.63
N GLU A 105 -11.12 -2.49 13.27
CA GLU A 105 -12.40 -1.98 12.80
C GLU A 105 -12.15 -1.00 11.65
N GLN A 106 -12.79 -1.23 10.50
CA GLN A 106 -12.57 -0.43 9.30
C GLN A 106 -13.88 0.12 8.73
N ILE A 107 -13.83 1.37 8.28
CA ILE A 107 -14.90 2.07 7.60
C ILE A 107 -14.36 2.52 6.24
N LEU A 108 -14.98 2.08 5.15
CA LEU A 108 -14.71 2.61 3.81
C LEU A 108 -15.75 3.68 3.49
N LEU A 109 -15.29 4.89 3.22
CA LEU A 109 -16.14 5.96 2.69
C LEU A 109 -15.34 6.81 1.71
N ARG A 110 -15.87 6.93 0.50
CA ARG A 110 -15.26 7.66 -0.63
C ARG A 110 -13.77 7.34 -0.87
N ASP A 111 -13.49 6.05 -1.07
CA ASP A 111 -12.13 5.48 -1.29
C ASP A 111 -11.10 5.79 -0.21
N VAL A 112 -11.55 6.23 0.97
CA VAL A 112 -10.72 6.35 2.16
C VAL A 112 -11.16 5.28 3.13
N VAL A 113 -10.21 4.46 3.57
CA VAL A 113 -10.40 3.56 4.69
C VAL A 113 -9.99 4.28 5.96
N TYR A 114 -10.89 4.31 6.93
CA TYR A 114 -10.67 4.77 8.29
C TYR A 114 -10.58 3.52 9.16
N ALA A 115 -9.41 3.24 9.70
CA ALA A 115 -9.11 2.00 10.40
C ALA A 115 -8.68 2.29 11.83
N LYS A 116 -9.20 1.50 12.77
CA LYS A 116 -8.85 1.57 14.19
C LYS A 116 -8.04 0.35 14.58
N LYS A 117 -6.82 0.57 15.04
CA LYS A 117 -5.94 -0.49 15.55
C LYS A 117 -6.46 -1.06 16.88
N PRO A 118 -5.99 -2.27 17.27
CA PRO A 118 -6.30 -2.85 18.58
C PRO A 118 -5.92 -1.99 19.79
N ASP A 119 -4.88 -1.15 19.64
CA ASP A 119 -4.43 -0.19 20.66
C ASP A 119 -5.31 1.09 20.73
N GLY A 120 -6.34 1.18 19.88
CA GLY A 120 -7.28 2.28 19.80
C GLY A 120 -6.89 3.38 18.80
N GLN A 121 -5.68 3.35 18.24
CA GLN A 121 -5.20 4.39 17.34
C GLN A 121 -5.90 4.34 15.98
N TRP A 122 -6.41 5.50 15.54
CA TRP A 122 -6.97 5.64 14.19
C TRP A 122 -5.92 5.98 13.13
N HIS A 123 -5.97 5.29 11.99
CA HIS A 123 -5.23 5.63 10.78
C HIS A 123 -6.14 5.66 9.56
N THR A 124 -5.65 6.30 8.49
CA THR A 124 -6.42 6.52 7.28
C THR A 124 -5.55 6.28 6.06
N TYR A 125 -6.06 5.56 5.07
CA TYR A 125 -5.36 5.34 3.80
C TYR A 125 -6.33 5.34 2.62
N THR A 126 -5.83 5.73 1.45
CA THR A 126 -6.62 5.78 0.22
C THR A 126 -6.51 4.48 -0.55
N ILE A 127 -7.59 4.08 -1.20
CA ILE A 127 -7.67 2.87 -2.04
C ILE A 127 -8.28 3.19 -3.40
N GLY A 128 -8.39 2.20 -4.27
CA GLY A 128 -9.10 2.31 -5.53
C GLY A 128 -8.61 3.49 -6.38
N ALA A 129 -9.55 4.15 -7.04
CA ALA A 129 -9.21 5.16 -8.03
C ALA A 129 -8.61 6.44 -7.44
N ARG A 130 -8.99 6.80 -6.20
CA ARG A 130 -8.37 7.89 -5.47
C ARG A 130 -6.88 7.65 -5.23
N ALA A 131 -6.52 6.45 -4.77
CA ALA A 131 -5.12 6.08 -4.57
C ALA A 131 -4.31 6.12 -5.88
N LEU A 132 -4.90 5.70 -6.99
CA LEU A 132 -4.26 5.76 -8.30
C LEU A 132 -4.02 7.21 -8.75
N TYR A 133 -5.04 8.06 -8.62
CA TYR A 133 -4.93 9.48 -9.00
C TYR A 133 -3.90 10.23 -8.15
N GLU A 134 -3.87 9.98 -6.83
CA GLU A 134 -2.89 10.60 -5.91
C GLU A 134 -1.43 10.23 -6.26
N ARG A 135 -1.20 9.11 -6.95
CA ARG A 135 0.12 8.71 -7.46
C ARG A 135 0.40 9.19 -8.87
N ASN A 136 -0.64 9.38 -9.69
CA ASN A 136 -0.52 9.80 -11.07
C ASN A 136 -1.66 10.75 -11.46
N GLU A 137 -1.40 12.05 -11.33
CA GLU A 137 -2.37 13.12 -11.61
C GLU A 137 -2.85 13.15 -13.08
N ARG A 138 -2.19 12.41 -13.98
CA ARG A 138 -2.60 12.27 -15.38
C ARG A 138 -3.74 11.27 -15.58
N LEU A 139 -3.99 10.41 -14.61
CA LEU A 139 -5.15 9.52 -14.65
C LEU A 139 -6.43 10.35 -14.50
N PRO A 140 -7.53 9.93 -15.15
CA PRO A 140 -8.81 10.60 -14.97
C PRO A 140 -9.19 10.59 -13.49
N LYS A 141 -9.75 11.70 -13.01
CA LYS A 141 -10.39 11.72 -11.70
C LYS A 141 -11.63 10.86 -11.80
N TYR A 142 -11.52 9.63 -11.32
CA TYR A 142 -12.68 8.77 -11.11
C TYR A 142 -13.50 9.35 -9.97
N ASP A 143 -14.61 9.99 -10.29
CA ASP A 143 -15.58 10.47 -9.31
C ASP A 143 -16.67 9.40 -9.15
N ASN A 144 -16.33 8.33 -8.42
CA ASN A 144 -17.22 7.19 -8.16
C ASN A 144 -18.48 7.54 -7.33
N TYR A 145 -18.77 8.83 -7.09
CA TYR A 145 -19.53 9.19 -5.91
C TYR A 145 -20.88 9.86 -6.13
N ASP A 146 -21.09 10.58 -7.23
CA ASP A 146 -22.37 11.26 -7.46
C ASP A 146 -23.02 10.94 -8.83
N ASN A 147 -22.26 10.48 -9.84
CA ASN A 147 -22.80 10.33 -11.21
C ASN A 147 -22.27 9.15 -12.06
N GLU A 148 -21.38 8.29 -11.54
CA GLU A 148 -20.81 7.21 -12.35
C GLU A 148 -21.35 5.84 -11.94
N PRO A 149 -21.81 5.01 -12.90
CA PRO A 149 -22.18 3.63 -12.61
C PRO A 149 -20.98 2.88 -12.02
N GLU A 150 -21.25 1.87 -11.20
CA GLU A 150 -20.23 0.95 -10.68
C GLU A 150 -19.36 0.46 -11.84
N ILE A 151 -18.10 0.91 -11.86
CA ILE A 151 -17.17 0.56 -12.94
C ILE A 151 -16.74 -0.88 -12.71
N ASP A 152 -17.14 -1.77 -13.61
CA ASP A 152 -16.60 -3.13 -13.64
C ASP A 152 -15.11 -3.07 -14.03
N ILE A 153 -14.25 -3.20 -13.02
CA ILE A 153 -12.79 -3.21 -13.15
C ILE A 153 -12.22 -4.62 -13.25
N THR A 154 -13.05 -5.65 -13.39
CA THR A 154 -12.65 -7.05 -13.31
C THR A 154 -11.57 -7.40 -14.35
N ASN A 155 -11.74 -6.95 -15.59
CA ASN A 155 -10.77 -7.21 -16.66
C ASN A 155 -9.42 -6.53 -16.40
N GLN A 156 -9.45 -5.27 -15.96
CA GLN A 156 -8.25 -4.51 -15.62
C GLN A 156 -7.52 -5.14 -14.43
N LEU A 157 -8.27 -5.61 -13.43
CA LEU A 157 -7.75 -6.28 -12.26
C LEU A 157 -7.06 -7.60 -12.64
N TYR A 158 -7.70 -8.46 -13.45
CA TYR A 158 -7.08 -9.70 -13.92
C TYR A 158 -5.87 -9.45 -14.82
N THR A 159 -5.92 -8.42 -15.66
CA THR A 159 -4.76 -8.02 -16.48
C THR A 159 -3.58 -7.59 -15.60
N ALA A 160 -3.83 -6.75 -14.59
CA ALA A 160 -2.81 -6.30 -13.65
C ALA A 160 -2.23 -7.46 -12.82
N LEU A 161 -3.08 -8.40 -12.39
CA LEU A 161 -2.64 -9.62 -11.71
C LEU A 161 -1.71 -10.46 -12.59
N GLY A 162 -2.12 -10.71 -13.84
CA GLY A 162 -1.30 -11.47 -14.80
C GLY A 162 0.04 -10.80 -15.06
N LEU A 163 0.05 -9.48 -15.27
CA LEU A 163 1.28 -8.71 -15.48
C LEU A 163 2.18 -8.74 -14.24
N ALA A 164 1.62 -8.58 -13.05
CA ALA A 164 2.37 -8.62 -11.79
C ALA A 164 3.05 -9.97 -11.57
N LEU A 165 2.33 -11.08 -11.83
CA LEU A 165 2.89 -12.43 -11.74
C LEU A 165 4.00 -12.68 -12.76
N THR A 166 3.82 -12.23 -14.01
CA THR A 166 4.88 -12.30 -15.03
C THR A 166 6.13 -11.55 -14.59
N LYS A 167 5.97 -10.31 -14.09
CA LYS A 167 7.09 -9.51 -13.61
C LYS A 167 7.82 -10.14 -12.42
N CYS A 168 7.10 -10.77 -11.49
CA CYS A 168 7.71 -11.56 -10.42
C CYS A 168 8.64 -12.64 -10.98
N HIS A 169 8.13 -13.46 -11.91
CA HIS A 169 8.90 -14.57 -12.49
C HIS A 169 10.10 -14.08 -13.30
N GLU A 170 9.96 -13.00 -14.06
CA GLU A 170 11.06 -12.37 -14.80
C GLU A 170 12.18 -11.92 -13.86
N ILE A 171 11.84 -11.14 -12.82
CA ILE A 171 12.81 -10.64 -11.83
C ILE A 171 13.50 -11.80 -11.10
N GLU A 172 12.75 -12.82 -10.68
CA GLU A 172 13.30 -13.99 -10.00
C GLU A 172 14.23 -14.82 -10.90
N SER A 173 13.89 -14.95 -12.17
CA SER A 173 14.73 -15.60 -13.18
C SER A 173 16.05 -14.85 -13.36
N LEU A 174 16.02 -13.51 -13.40
CA LEU A 174 17.22 -12.69 -13.51
C LEU A 174 18.14 -12.85 -12.29
N PHE A 175 17.59 -12.74 -11.08
CA PHE A 175 18.38 -12.91 -9.85
C PHE A 175 18.91 -14.34 -9.68
N SER A 176 18.11 -15.37 -9.95
CA SER A 176 18.55 -16.76 -9.80
C SER A 176 19.66 -17.13 -10.79
N LYS A 177 19.69 -16.52 -11.99
CA LYS A 177 20.76 -16.71 -12.97
C LYS A 177 21.99 -15.83 -12.72
N SER A 178 21.93 -14.91 -11.77
CA SER A 178 23.05 -14.04 -11.40
C SER A 178 23.92 -14.71 -10.32
N PHE A 179 24.99 -15.40 -10.73
CA PHE A 179 25.84 -16.15 -9.79
C PHE A 179 26.75 -15.26 -8.92
N ILE A 180 26.87 -13.97 -9.24
CA ILE A 180 27.72 -13.01 -8.54
C ILE A 180 27.42 -12.91 -7.04
N PHE A 181 26.21 -13.26 -6.62
CA PHE A 181 25.78 -13.21 -5.23
C PHE A 181 26.07 -14.50 -4.45
N GLY A 182 26.51 -15.56 -5.11
CA GLY A 182 26.80 -16.83 -4.48
C GLY A 182 28.27 -17.11 -4.22
N VAL A 183 29.16 -16.16 -4.52
CA VAL A 183 30.61 -16.36 -4.36
C VAL A 183 31.18 -15.85 -3.03
N SER A 184 30.34 -15.53 -2.04
CA SER A 184 30.85 -15.19 -0.69
C SER A 184 31.66 -16.36 -0.12
N GLU A 185 32.68 -16.11 0.70
CA GLU A 185 33.46 -17.20 1.32
C GLU A 185 32.58 -18.21 2.05
N LYS A 186 31.52 -17.72 2.72
CA LYS A 186 30.56 -18.55 3.44
C LYS A 186 29.73 -19.43 2.52
N GLN A 187 29.42 -18.98 1.30
CA GLN A 187 28.78 -19.83 0.29
C GLN A 187 29.79 -20.77 -0.38
N GLN A 188 31.01 -20.31 -0.67
CA GLN A 188 32.07 -21.15 -1.24
C GLN A 188 32.37 -22.38 -0.37
N ARG A 189 32.40 -22.23 0.96
CA ARG A 189 32.60 -23.37 1.88
C ARG A 189 31.48 -24.42 1.85
N LYS A 190 30.32 -24.12 1.26
CA LYS A 190 29.17 -25.05 1.20
C LYS A 190 29.17 -25.94 -0.04
N TYR A 191 29.97 -25.62 -1.06
CA TYR A 191 29.92 -26.28 -2.35
C TYR A 191 31.33 -26.66 -2.77
N GLU A 192 31.55 -27.94 -3.07
CA GLU A 192 32.87 -28.46 -3.46
C GLU A 192 33.16 -28.21 -4.94
N THR A 193 32.13 -28.26 -5.79
CA THR A 193 32.25 -28.03 -7.23
C THR A 193 31.33 -26.91 -7.73
N ILE A 194 31.65 -26.36 -8.91
CA ILE A 194 30.78 -25.38 -9.60
C ILE A 194 29.40 -25.99 -9.91
N ASN A 195 29.33 -27.29 -10.21
CA ASN A 195 28.05 -27.97 -10.44
C ASN A 195 27.20 -28.04 -9.17
N ASP A 196 27.81 -28.32 -8.01
CA ASP A 196 27.12 -28.33 -6.72
C ASP A 196 26.61 -26.94 -6.36
N PHE A 197 27.45 -25.92 -6.63
CA PHE A 197 27.09 -24.53 -6.46
C PHE A 197 25.87 -24.17 -7.32
N SER A 198 25.92 -24.41 -8.64
CA SER A 198 24.81 -24.09 -9.55
C SER A 198 23.52 -24.83 -9.18
N GLY A 199 23.59 -26.13 -8.91
CA GLY A 199 22.43 -26.92 -8.52
C GLY A 199 21.85 -26.55 -7.14
N GLY A 200 22.68 -26.02 -6.22
CA GLY A 200 22.24 -25.47 -4.94
C GLY A 200 21.70 -24.05 -5.06
N TRP A 201 22.26 -23.26 -5.96
CA TRP A 201 21.91 -21.86 -6.22
C TRP A 201 20.52 -21.74 -6.86
N GLU A 202 20.22 -22.56 -7.86
CA GLU A 202 18.89 -22.64 -8.50
C GLU A 202 17.76 -22.96 -7.52
N LYS A 203 18.06 -23.62 -6.39
CA LYS A 203 17.08 -24.01 -5.37
C LYS A 203 16.87 -22.95 -4.28
N LYS A 204 17.65 -21.86 -4.27
CA LYS A 204 17.49 -20.80 -3.27
C LYS A 204 16.20 -20.02 -3.52
N THR A 205 15.50 -19.70 -2.43
CA THR A 205 14.42 -18.71 -2.49
C THR A 205 14.99 -17.33 -2.83
N LEU A 206 14.17 -16.44 -3.38
CA LEU A 206 14.59 -15.07 -3.66
C LEU A 206 15.17 -14.36 -2.43
N GLY A 207 14.54 -14.50 -1.26
CA GLY A 207 15.08 -13.99 0.00
C GLY A 207 16.43 -14.64 0.37
N GLY A 208 16.61 -15.92 0.08
CA GLY A 208 17.90 -16.60 0.23
C GLY A 208 18.99 -16.07 -0.70
N ILE A 209 18.64 -15.64 -1.92
CA ILE A 209 19.54 -14.98 -2.86
C ILE A 209 19.93 -13.60 -2.32
N PHE A 210 18.97 -12.79 -1.85
CA PHE A 210 19.25 -11.47 -1.28
C PHE A 210 20.13 -11.55 -0.03
N ASN A 211 19.89 -12.53 0.84
CA ASN A 211 20.76 -12.79 1.99
C ASN A 211 22.18 -13.16 1.57
N ALA A 212 22.36 -13.99 0.53
CA ALA A 212 23.67 -14.34 0.01
C ALA A 212 24.38 -13.12 -0.62
N ALA A 213 23.65 -12.26 -1.34
CA ALA A 213 24.17 -11.00 -1.85
C ALA A 213 24.71 -10.12 -0.72
N GLN A 214 23.96 -9.98 0.37
CA GLN A 214 24.38 -9.20 1.54
C GLN A 214 25.58 -9.81 2.29
N GLU A 215 25.93 -11.08 2.08
CA GLU A 215 27.17 -11.66 2.62
C GLU A 215 28.40 -11.11 1.91
N ALA A 216 28.34 -10.91 0.58
CA ALA A 216 29.47 -10.45 -0.25
C ALA A 216 29.48 -8.93 -0.48
N PHE A 217 28.31 -8.28 -0.51
CA PHE A 217 28.17 -6.88 -0.88
C PHE A 217 27.53 -6.05 0.22
N GLU A 218 28.00 -4.82 0.36
CA GLU A 218 27.23 -3.73 0.93
C GLU A 218 26.29 -3.20 -0.17
N ILE A 219 24.99 -3.38 0.05
CA ILE A 219 23.95 -2.91 -0.87
C ILE A 219 23.61 -1.48 -0.48
N GLU A 220 23.53 -0.59 -1.47
CA GLU A 220 23.06 0.79 -1.29
C GLU A 220 21.70 0.79 -0.55
N ALA A 221 21.49 1.74 0.38
CA ALA A 221 20.39 1.72 1.32
C ALA A 221 19.02 1.81 0.65
N GLU A 222 18.85 2.68 -0.36
CA GLU A 222 17.61 2.82 -1.12
C GLU A 222 17.32 1.56 -1.93
N ILE A 223 18.34 0.97 -2.55
CA ILE A 223 18.23 -0.31 -3.28
C ILE A 223 17.83 -1.43 -2.33
N LYS A 224 18.44 -1.51 -1.15
CA LYS A 224 18.10 -2.50 -0.13
C LYS A 224 16.65 -2.35 0.30
N MET A 225 16.19 -1.13 0.61
CA MET A 225 14.80 -0.87 0.96
C MET A 225 13.84 -1.27 -0.17
N ALA A 226 14.20 -1.00 -1.42
CA ALA A 226 13.39 -1.39 -2.58
C ALA A 226 13.32 -2.92 -2.75
N LEU A 227 14.44 -3.64 -2.58
CA LEU A 227 14.48 -5.11 -2.64
C LEU A 227 13.67 -5.75 -1.50
N ASP A 228 13.79 -5.22 -0.28
CA ASP A 228 13.05 -5.70 0.89
C ASP A 228 11.53 -5.47 0.70
N LEU A 229 11.13 -4.29 0.22
CA LEU A 229 9.74 -3.98 -0.11
C LEU A 229 9.22 -4.88 -1.23
N PHE A 230 10.01 -5.10 -2.29
CA PHE A 230 9.65 -5.97 -3.40
C PHE A 230 9.42 -7.40 -2.91
N LEU A 231 10.34 -7.96 -2.11
CA LEU A 231 10.21 -9.31 -1.57
C LEU A 231 8.96 -9.44 -0.68
N HIS A 232 8.69 -8.44 0.17
CA HIS A 232 7.49 -8.41 1.00
C HIS A 232 6.20 -8.41 0.15
N MET A 233 6.10 -7.49 -0.80
CA MET A 233 4.93 -7.39 -1.68
C MET A 233 4.77 -8.61 -2.57
N ARG A 234 5.85 -9.14 -3.14
CA ARG A 234 5.83 -10.38 -3.93
C ARG A 234 5.30 -11.55 -3.11
N ASN A 235 5.75 -11.72 -1.88
CA ASN A 235 5.28 -12.80 -1.01
C ASN A 235 3.79 -12.65 -0.72
N LYS A 236 3.34 -11.41 -0.49
CA LYS A 236 1.93 -11.09 -0.30
C LYS A 236 1.11 -11.41 -1.55
N LEU A 237 1.62 -11.09 -2.75
CA LEU A 237 1.00 -11.40 -4.04
C LEU A 237 0.85 -12.91 -4.27
N VAL A 238 1.94 -13.66 -4.11
CA VAL A 238 1.98 -15.10 -4.44
C VAL A 238 1.25 -15.94 -3.40
N HIS A 239 1.31 -15.58 -2.11
CA HIS A 239 0.77 -16.42 -1.03
C HIS A 239 -0.49 -15.86 -0.37
N GLY A 240 -0.69 -14.54 -0.42
CA GLY A 240 -1.67 -13.85 0.44
C GLY A 240 -2.88 -13.28 -0.29
N ILE A 241 -2.78 -12.88 -1.56
CA ILE A 241 -3.89 -12.16 -2.22
C ILE A 241 -5.14 -13.03 -2.37
N THR A 242 -4.98 -14.32 -2.64
CA THR A 242 -6.12 -15.25 -2.80
C THR A 242 -6.70 -15.74 -1.48
N THR A 243 -6.02 -15.51 -0.35
CA THR A 243 -6.38 -16.07 0.96
C THR A 243 -6.77 -15.01 1.98
N THR A 244 -6.43 -13.74 1.76
CA THR A 244 -6.72 -12.65 2.67
C THR A 244 -8.03 -11.96 2.33
N GLU A 245 -8.86 -11.74 3.34
CA GLU A 245 -10.15 -11.05 3.18
C GLU A 245 -9.98 -9.61 2.65
N ARG A 246 -8.85 -8.97 2.98
CA ARG A 246 -8.52 -7.60 2.54
C ARG A 246 -8.58 -7.43 1.02
N TYR A 247 -8.17 -8.44 0.26
CA TYR A 247 -8.13 -8.42 -1.21
C TYR A 247 -9.19 -9.32 -1.84
N ASN A 248 -10.30 -9.56 -1.14
CA ASN A 248 -11.38 -10.38 -1.65
C ASN A 248 -11.94 -9.82 -2.96
N ILE A 249 -11.57 -10.45 -4.08
CA ILE A 249 -11.94 -10.05 -5.44
C ILE A 249 -13.44 -10.11 -5.72
N TYR A 250 -14.22 -10.78 -4.87
CA TYR A 250 -15.67 -10.84 -5.01
C TYR A 250 -16.37 -9.64 -4.35
N THR A 251 -15.62 -8.72 -3.73
CA THR A 251 -16.14 -7.51 -3.11
C THR A 251 -15.55 -6.28 -3.76
N ASP A 252 -16.36 -5.25 -4.00
CA ASP A 252 -15.90 -3.95 -4.53
C ASP A 252 -14.78 -3.33 -3.66
N TRP A 253 -14.87 -3.44 -2.32
CA TRP A 253 -13.79 -2.97 -1.43
C TRP A 253 -12.49 -3.76 -1.65
N GLY A 254 -12.54 -5.09 -1.69
CA GLY A 254 -11.36 -5.92 -1.93
C GLY A 254 -10.73 -5.69 -3.30
N GLN A 255 -11.54 -5.45 -4.35
CA GLN A 255 -11.05 -5.09 -5.67
C GLN A 255 -10.31 -3.74 -5.65
N ARG A 256 -10.85 -2.72 -4.96
CA ARG A 256 -10.21 -1.39 -4.82
C ARG A 256 -8.89 -1.45 -4.05
N GLU A 257 -8.83 -2.25 -3.00
CA GLU A 257 -7.60 -2.52 -2.24
C GLU A 257 -6.55 -3.20 -3.13
N LEU A 258 -6.99 -4.21 -3.90
CA LEU A 258 -6.10 -5.00 -4.74
C LEU A 258 -5.53 -4.19 -5.91
N VAL A 259 -6.35 -3.37 -6.57
CA VAL A 259 -5.87 -2.50 -7.66
C VAL A 259 -4.79 -1.55 -7.18
N ALA A 260 -5.00 -0.88 -6.04
CA ALA A 260 -4.01 0.03 -5.47
C ALA A 260 -2.71 -0.68 -5.06
N PHE A 261 -2.81 -1.93 -4.59
CA PHE A 261 -1.66 -2.77 -4.30
C PHE A 261 -0.88 -3.14 -5.58
N LEU A 262 -1.57 -3.60 -6.63
CA LEU A 262 -0.95 -4.04 -7.88
C LEU A 262 -0.27 -2.90 -8.61
N ASP A 263 -0.87 -1.71 -8.63
CA ASP A 263 -0.27 -0.50 -9.20
C ASP A 263 1.06 -0.14 -8.52
N LEU A 264 1.09 -0.15 -7.19
CA LEU A 264 2.32 0.08 -6.42
C LEU A 264 3.37 -0.99 -6.74
N PHE A 265 2.94 -2.25 -6.78
CA PHE A 265 3.82 -3.38 -7.02
C PHE A 265 4.46 -3.30 -8.41
N LEU A 266 3.66 -3.05 -9.45
CA LEU A 266 4.15 -2.91 -10.82
C LEU A 266 5.08 -1.70 -10.98
N SER A 267 4.78 -0.60 -10.30
CA SER A 267 5.67 0.57 -10.25
C SER A 267 7.03 0.24 -9.62
N LEU A 268 7.04 -0.60 -8.59
CA LEU A 268 8.26 -1.10 -7.95
C LEU A 268 9.00 -2.14 -8.81
N CYS A 269 8.30 -2.95 -9.60
CA CYS A 269 8.93 -3.95 -10.47
C CYS A 269 9.88 -3.31 -11.48
N ALA A 270 9.56 -2.15 -12.07
CA ALA A 270 10.37 -1.53 -13.11
C ALA A 270 11.83 -1.21 -12.69
N PRO A 271 12.09 -0.50 -11.57
CA PRO A 271 13.46 -0.30 -11.10
C PRO A 271 14.12 -1.60 -10.64
N ILE A 272 13.38 -2.53 -10.02
CA ILE A 272 13.93 -3.81 -9.54
C ILE A 272 14.34 -4.72 -10.70
N GLU A 273 13.58 -4.75 -11.78
CA GLU A 273 13.91 -5.47 -13.01
C GLU A 273 15.20 -4.94 -13.63
N THR A 274 15.37 -3.62 -13.63
CA THR A 274 16.61 -2.97 -14.10
C THR A 274 17.82 -3.38 -13.25
N VAL A 275 17.65 -3.38 -11.92
CA VAL A 275 18.69 -3.87 -10.99
C VAL A 275 18.99 -5.35 -11.25
N ALA A 276 17.96 -6.20 -11.35
CA ALA A 276 18.13 -7.63 -11.58
C ALA A 276 18.83 -7.93 -12.92
N ALA A 277 18.48 -7.21 -13.99
CA ALA A 277 19.13 -7.30 -15.29
C ALA A 277 20.61 -6.91 -15.19
N SER A 278 20.94 -5.82 -14.50
CA SER A 278 22.34 -5.40 -14.29
C SER A 278 23.18 -6.47 -13.58
N CYS A 279 22.58 -7.20 -12.63
CA CYS A 279 23.25 -8.28 -11.92
C CYS A 279 23.59 -9.46 -12.85
N LEU A 280 22.66 -9.81 -13.74
CA LEU A 280 22.85 -10.89 -14.70
C LEU A 280 23.89 -10.52 -15.75
N GLU A 281 23.80 -9.30 -16.29
CA GLU A 281 24.76 -8.78 -17.26
C GLU A 281 26.18 -8.73 -16.68
N PHE A 282 26.33 -8.23 -15.44
CA PHE A 282 27.62 -8.26 -14.74
C PHE A 282 28.13 -9.69 -14.53
N SER A 283 27.25 -10.62 -14.16
CA SER A 283 27.61 -12.05 -14.01
C SER A 283 28.15 -12.63 -15.31
N VAL A 284 27.51 -12.34 -16.44
CA VAL A 284 27.90 -12.84 -17.74
C VAL A 284 29.21 -12.21 -18.21
N GLU A 285 29.38 -10.91 -18.02
CA GLU A 285 30.62 -10.21 -18.35
C GLU A 285 31.81 -10.75 -17.55
N PHE A 286 31.61 -10.92 -16.24
CA PHE A 286 32.62 -11.51 -15.37
C PHE A 286 33.00 -12.92 -15.82
N SER A 287 32.01 -13.75 -16.20
CA SER A 287 32.27 -15.09 -16.72
C SER A 287 33.06 -15.07 -18.02
N ASN A 288 32.64 -14.25 -18.98
CA ASN A 288 33.26 -14.14 -20.29
C ASN A 288 34.71 -13.65 -20.21
N THR A 289 35.00 -12.78 -19.24
CA THR A 289 36.31 -12.15 -19.08
C THR A 289 37.26 -12.97 -18.21
N PHE A 290 36.78 -13.59 -17.12
CA PHE A 290 37.64 -14.19 -16.10
C PHE A 290 37.49 -15.70 -15.93
N LEU A 291 36.37 -16.31 -16.34
CA LEU A 291 36.09 -17.73 -16.08
C LEU A 291 36.19 -18.62 -17.32
N LEU A 292 35.85 -18.09 -18.50
CA LEU A 292 35.95 -18.83 -19.75
C LEU A 292 37.42 -18.97 -20.20
N LYS A 293 37.77 -20.16 -20.70
CA LYS A 293 39.08 -20.39 -21.34
C LYS A 293 39.11 -19.63 -22.68
N GLU A 294 40.30 -19.25 -23.16
CA GLU A 294 40.48 -18.47 -24.41
C GLU A 294 39.76 -19.05 -25.64
N ASN A 295 39.54 -20.37 -25.67
CA ASN A 295 38.90 -21.09 -26.78
C ASN A 295 37.41 -21.40 -26.55
N SER A 296 36.81 -20.95 -25.45
CA SER A 296 35.39 -21.16 -25.16
C SER A 296 34.54 -20.09 -25.85
N GLU A 297 33.41 -20.50 -26.44
CA GLU A 297 32.44 -19.54 -26.98
C GLU A 297 31.90 -18.64 -25.87
N ARG A 298 31.99 -17.32 -26.08
CA ARG A 298 31.45 -16.32 -25.16
C ARG A 298 29.93 -16.34 -25.19
N ILE A 299 29.31 -16.11 -24.05
CA ILE A 299 27.85 -15.98 -23.96
C ILE A 299 27.45 -14.66 -24.65
N PRO A 300 26.60 -14.67 -25.69
CA PRO A 300 26.29 -13.50 -26.50
C PRO A 300 25.22 -12.64 -25.81
N ILE A 301 25.58 -11.97 -24.72
CA ILE A 301 24.77 -10.91 -24.11
C ILE A 301 25.43 -9.57 -24.43
N LYS A 302 24.63 -8.62 -24.91
CA LYS A 302 25.08 -7.24 -25.13
C LYS A 302 25.09 -6.53 -23.78
N VAL A 303 26.22 -6.59 -23.09
CA VAL A 303 26.43 -5.89 -21.84
C VAL A 303 26.57 -4.40 -22.14
N SER A 304 25.78 -3.56 -21.47
CA SER A 304 25.88 -2.10 -21.62
C SER A 304 26.72 -1.49 -20.49
N ASP A 305 27.50 -0.44 -20.79
CA ASP A 305 28.26 0.31 -19.78
C ASP A 305 27.33 0.91 -18.71
N GLU A 306 26.09 1.26 -19.09
CA GLU A 306 25.06 1.75 -18.18
C GLU A 306 24.64 0.68 -17.15
N SER A 307 24.42 -0.56 -17.60
CA SER A 307 24.07 -1.69 -16.73
C SER A 307 25.21 -2.02 -15.76
N LEU A 308 26.46 -2.05 -16.25
CA LEU A 308 27.63 -2.29 -15.39
C LEU A 308 27.80 -1.17 -14.35
N GLY A 309 27.63 0.08 -14.77
CA GLY A 309 27.65 1.24 -13.88
C GLY A 309 26.57 1.17 -12.80
N LEU A 310 25.35 0.76 -13.17
CA LEU A 310 24.26 0.54 -12.21
C LEU A 310 24.63 -0.52 -11.18
N PHE A 311 25.13 -1.68 -11.61
CA PHE A 311 25.53 -2.75 -10.70
C PHE A 311 26.57 -2.25 -9.68
N ILE A 312 27.62 -1.57 -10.13
CA ILE A 312 28.70 -1.05 -9.27
C ILE A 312 28.17 -0.01 -8.27
N ASN A 313 27.19 0.80 -8.68
CA ASN A 313 26.57 1.79 -7.79
C ASN A 313 25.67 1.13 -6.73
N CYS A 314 24.96 0.04 -7.09
CA CYS A 314 24.05 -0.66 -6.21
C CYS A 314 24.76 -1.61 -5.23
N PHE A 315 25.85 -2.26 -5.66
CA PHE A 315 26.50 -3.36 -4.93
C PHE A 315 28.00 -3.11 -4.78
N LYS A 316 28.41 -2.71 -3.57
CA LYS A 316 29.82 -2.49 -3.24
C LYS A 316 30.39 -3.75 -2.58
N LEU A 317 31.48 -4.29 -3.11
CA LEU A 317 32.13 -5.44 -2.50
C LEU A 317 32.59 -5.08 -1.09
N LYS A 318 32.29 -5.94 -0.10
CA LYS A 318 32.80 -5.73 1.27
C LYS A 318 34.30 -5.92 1.28
N ASN A 319 35.03 -5.03 1.94
CA ASN A 319 36.46 -5.22 2.16
C ASN A 319 36.68 -6.46 3.05
N PRO A 320 37.61 -7.36 2.69
CA PRO A 320 37.89 -8.56 3.49
C PRO A 320 38.44 -8.26 4.90
N SER A 321 38.75 -7.00 5.22
CA SER A 321 39.25 -6.55 6.53
C SER A 321 38.18 -6.08 7.52
N SER A 322 36.88 -6.10 7.17
CA SER A 322 35.79 -5.74 8.10
C SER A 322 35.02 -6.95 8.66
N ALA A 323 35.53 -8.17 8.41
CA ALA A 323 35.05 -9.40 9.01
C ALA A 323 36.01 -9.88 10.11
N GLU A 324 36.05 -9.15 11.23
CA GLU A 324 36.48 -9.68 12.53
C GLU A 324 35.27 -9.76 13.47
#